data_AF-A0A6C0F3R9-F1
#
_entry.id   AF-A0A6C0F3R9-F1
#
_cell.length_a   1.000
_cell.length_b   1.000
_cell.length_c   1.000
_cell.angle_alpha   90.00
_cell.angle_beta   90.00
_cell.angle_gamma   90.00
#
_symmetry.space_group_name_H-M   'P 1'
#
loop_
_entity.id
_entity.type
_entity.pdbx_description
1 polymer ?
#
loop_
_entity_poly.entity_id
_entity_poly.type
_entity_poly.pdbx_seq_one_letter_code
_entity_poly.pdbx_strand_id
1 'polypeptide(L)'
;MTDSTITDLTMANSNAMKKNSDKIDSTMLRLKTLETEYELTMKKYEETYKTYINSLSANDSSKIEYKYINGSTYWGTAGLEEKPLTTQEECSALCSSNSQCTGATFNPDKRYCWTRTGEGEVTAGQDADVAIIQKSRSILTQLKFLNTKLVNLNSEIKTALNELQTPALEEMNAKNEKKTYLNKLSSKLEKERAQLTKMMNEYATVNESYEETNLLATQKNVQFRYWLLLASIVFLITLKKMVNPKSASLNFIFWLLLFILLLIFSYTLTTPQGYLMWLFVVLIMVLVKLNIIPSPGVSSKTSE
;
A
#
# COMPACT_ATOMS: atom_id res chain seq x y z
N MET A 1 -31.39 -65.96 47.94
CA MET A 1 -31.69 -65.35 46.62
C MET A 1 -31.36 -63.85 46.56
N THR A 2 -30.54 -63.30 47.46
CA THR A 2 -30.25 -61.85 47.55
C THR A 2 -28.80 -61.46 47.23
N ASP A 3 -27.96 -62.40 46.81
CA ASP A 3 -26.50 -62.20 46.71
C ASP A 3 -26.03 -61.82 45.30
N SER A 4 -26.79 -62.14 44.24
CA SER A 4 -26.37 -61.87 42.85
C SER A 4 -26.56 -60.41 42.41
N THR A 5 -27.45 -59.64 43.04
CA THR A 5 -27.76 -58.25 42.65
C THR A 5 -26.74 -57.24 43.16
N ILE A 6 -25.99 -57.54 44.23
CA ILE A 6 -25.00 -56.61 44.82
C ILE A 6 -23.69 -56.65 44.02
N THR A 7 -23.32 -57.79 43.45
CA THR A 7 -22.10 -57.94 42.64
C THR A 7 -22.22 -57.23 41.28
N ASP A 8 -23.42 -57.24 40.66
CA ASP A 8 -23.64 -56.53 39.39
C ASP A 8 -23.61 -55.00 39.54
N LEU A 9 -24.12 -54.47 40.66
CA LEU A 9 -24.08 -53.03 40.98
C LEU A 9 -22.66 -52.51 41.22
N THR A 10 -21.78 -53.31 41.82
CA THR A 10 -20.39 -52.93 42.09
C THR A 10 -19.52 -52.96 40.83
N MET A 11 -19.73 -53.93 39.92
CA MET A 11 -19.03 -53.98 38.63
C MET A 11 -19.47 -52.86 37.67
N ALA A 12 -20.77 -52.53 37.65
CA ALA A 12 -21.26 -51.41 36.84
C ALA A 12 -20.67 -50.05 37.29
N ASN A 13 -20.52 -49.84 38.60
CA ASN A 13 -19.93 -48.62 39.16
C ASN A 13 -18.41 -48.51 38.87
N SER A 14 -17.67 -49.62 38.97
CA SER A 14 -16.24 -49.65 38.64
C SER A 14 -15.96 -49.35 37.15
N ASN A 15 -16.77 -49.92 36.25
CA ASN A 15 -16.66 -49.65 34.82
C ASN A 15 -17.01 -48.21 34.45
N ALA A 16 -17.99 -47.59 35.13
CA ALA A 16 -18.34 -46.18 34.94
C ALA A 16 -17.21 -45.25 35.42
N MET A 17 -16.58 -45.55 36.57
CA MET A 17 -15.43 -44.78 37.07
C MET A 17 -14.22 -44.88 36.15
N LYS A 18 -13.89 -46.09 35.66
CA LYS A 18 -12.78 -46.28 34.72
C LYS A 18 -12.99 -45.51 33.41
N LYS A 19 -14.19 -45.61 32.82
CA LYS A 19 -14.57 -44.87 31.61
C LYS A 19 -14.48 -43.35 31.80
N ASN A 20 -14.78 -42.85 32.99
CA ASN A 20 -14.65 -41.43 33.32
C ASN A 20 -13.18 -41.00 33.44
N SER A 21 -12.32 -41.83 34.06
CA SER A 21 -10.87 -41.59 34.15
C SER A 21 -10.22 -41.52 32.77
N ASP A 22 -10.49 -42.51 31.90
CA ASP A 22 -9.92 -42.55 30.54
C ASP A 22 -10.34 -41.32 29.71
N LYS A 23 -11.56 -40.81 29.93
CA LYS A 23 -12.05 -39.57 29.31
C LYS A 23 -11.33 -38.34 29.84
N ILE A 24 -11.07 -38.26 31.14
CA ILE A 24 -10.34 -37.16 31.77
C ILE A 24 -8.90 -37.13 31.25
N ASP A 25 -8.22 -38.27 31.24
CA ASP A 25 -6.82 -38.38 30.82
C ASP A 25 -6.64 -38.02 29.34
N SER A 26 -7.52 -38.51 28.46
CA SER A 26 -7.52 -38.15 27.04
C SER A 26 -7.81 -36.66 26.80
N THR A 27 -8.74 -36.06 27.56
CA THR A 27 -9.05 -34.63 27.46
C THR A 27 -7.89 -33.77 27.96
N MET A 28 -7.21 -34.21 29.03
CA MET A 28 -6.03 -33.53 29.57
C MET A 28 -4.84 -33.57 28.60
N LEU A 29 -4.61 -34.72 27.95
CA LEU A 29 -3.58 -34.84 26.90
C LEU A 29 -3.88 -33.93 25.69
N ARG A 30 -5.14 -33.89 25.26
CA ARG A 30 -5.59 -32.98 24.20
C ARG A 30 -5.38 -31.51 24.59
N LEU A 31 -5.73 -31.14 25.81
CA LEU A 31 -5.53 -29.78 26.32
C LEU A 31 -4.05 -29.38 26.28
N LYS A 32 -3.15 -30.24 26.76
CA LYS A 32 -1.70 -29.98 26.72
C LYS A 32 -1.17 -29.81 25.29
N THR A 33 -1.69 -30.60 24.35
CA THR A 33 -1.35 -30.50 22.93
C THR A 33 -1.78 -29.16 22.34
N LEU A 34 -3.04 -28.75 22.60
CA LEU A 34 -3.58 -27.47 22.15
C LEU A 34 -2.81 -26.27 22.73
N GLU A 35 -2.42 -26.35 24.00
CA GLU A 35 -1.62 -25.31 24.66
C GLU A 35 -0.23 -25.19 24.03
N THR A 36 0.42 -26.31 23.76
CA THR A 36 1.73 -26.33 23.09
C THR A 36 1.63 -25.71 21.69
N GLU A 37 0.60 -26.08 20.92
CA GLU A 37 0.38 -25.52 19.59
C GLU A 37 0.07 -24.02 19.63
N TYR A 38 -0.68 -23.57 20.65
CA TYR A 38 -0.96 -22.17 20.89
C TYR A 38 0.32 -21.37 21.14
N GLU A 39 1.18 -21.83 22.05
CA GLU A 39 2.45 -21.17 22.38
C GLU A 39 3.37 -21.06 21.15
N LEU A 40 3.50 -22.15 20.38
CA LEU A 40 4.28 -22.14 19.14
C LEU A 40 3.71 -21.17 18.10
N THR A 41 2.38 -21.15 17.95
CA THR A 41 1.71 -20.23 17.02
C THR A 41 1.88 -18.78 17.46
N MET A 42 1.82 -18.50 18.77
CA MET A 42 2.02 -17.16 19.34
C MET A 42 3.44 -16.67 19.09
N LYS A 43 4.45 -17.52 19.34
CA LYS A 43 5.85 -17.19 19.04
C LYS A 43 6.05 -16.83 17.57
N LYS A 44 5.47 -17.62 16.66
CA LYS A 44 5.53 -17.34 15.22
C LYS A 44 4.81 -16.04 14.86
N TYR A 45 3.68 -15.74 15.50
CA TYR A 45 2.98 -14.47 15.33
C TYR A 45 3.83 -13.28 15.74
N GLU A 46 4.48 -13.33 16.92
CA GLU A 46 5.37 -12.26 17.39
C GLU A 46 6.58 -12.04 16.48
N GLU A 47 7.21 -13.12 16.01
CA GLU A 47 8.33 -13.06 15.05
C GLU A 47 7.89 -12.46 13.70
N THR A 48 6.73 -12.88 13.20
CA THR A 48 6.14 -12.34 11.97
C THR A 48 5.80 -10.86 12.14
N TYR A 49 5.31 -10.46 13.31
CA TYR A 49 4.97 -9.07 13.63
C TYR A 49 6.22 -8.18 13.68
N LYS A 50 7.30 -8.65 14.32
CA LYS A 50 8.60 -7.95 14.28
C LYS A 50 9.10 -7.78 12.85
N THR A 51 8.97 -8.81 12.03
CA THR A 51 9.34 -8.76 10.60
C THR A 51 8.49 -7.73 9.84
N TYR A 52 7.19 -7.64 10.14
CA TYR A 52 6.30 -6.63 9.58
C TYR A 52 6.76 -5.22 9.92
N ILE A 53 6.99 -4.92 11.20
CA ILE A 53 7.46 -3.61 11.65
C ILE A 53 8.79 -3.24 10.99
N ASN A 54 9.73 -4.19 10.89
CA ASN A 54 11.01 -3.97 10.21
C ASN A 54 10.83 -3.70 8.70
N SER A 55 9.85 -4.33 8.06
CA SER A 55 9.54 -4.07 6.64
C SER A 55 8.92 -2.69 6.42
N LEU A 56 8.27 -2.12 7.44
CA LEU A 56 7.75 -0.75 7.39
C LEU A 56 8.85 0.28 7.62
N SER A 57 9.78 0.04 8.53
CA SER A 57 10.87 0.98 8.85
C SER A 57 12.00 0.97 7.82
N ALA A 58 12.19 -0.12 7.08
CA ALA A 58 13.16 -0.21 5.99
C ALA A 58 12.68 0.41 4.67
N ASN A 59 11.39 0.79 4.58
CA ASN A 59 10.86 1.53 3.44
C ASN A 59 11.32 3.00 3.51
N ASP A 60 12.58 3.24 3.15
CA ASP A 60 12.94 4.49 2.50
C ASP A 60 12.00 4.61 1.28
N SER A 61 11.27 5.71 1.16
CA SER A 61 9.99 5.82 0.39
C SER A 61 10.09 5.57 -1.12
N SER A 62 11.23 5.09 -1.62
CA SER A 62 11.57 4.88 -3.02
C SER A 62 11.67 3.42 -3.47
N LYS A 63 11.60 2.41 -2.57
CA LYS A 63 11.78 1.00 -2.99
C LYS A 63 10.76 0.04 -2.37
N ILE A 64 9.66 -0.18 -3.09
CA ILE A 64 8.67 -1.23 -2.76
C ILE A 64 9.32 -2.60 -3.01
N GLU A 65 9.48 -3.41 -1.95
CA GLU A 65 9.95 -4.79 -2.09
C GLU A 65 8.78 -5.73 -2.42
N TYR A 66 8.94 -6.54 -3.47
CA TYR A 66 7.95 -7.52 -3.89
C TYR A 66 8.37 -8.95 -3.53
N LYS A 67 7.37 -9.79 -3.27
CA LYS A 67 7.49 -11.24 -3.17
C LYS A 67 6.86 -11.87 -4.40
N TYR A 68 7.58 -12.84 -4.97
CA TYR A 68 7.18 -13.60 -6.14
C TYR A 68 6.80 -15.02 -5.74
N ILE A 69 5.67 -15.51 -6.24
CA ILE A 69 5.13 -16.83 -5.91
C ILE A 69 4.77 -17.53 -7.21
N ASN A 70 5.59 -18.50 -7.60
CA ASN A 70 5.41 -19.28 -8.83
C ASN A 70 4.20 -20.22 -8.72
N GLY A 71 3.62 -20.58 -9.88
CA GLY A 71 2.42 -21.42 -9.97
C GLY A 71 1.18 -20.76 -9.37
N SER A 72 1.16 -19.44 -9.24
CA SER A 72 0.13 -18.71 -8.48
C SER A 72 -0.31 -17.44 -9.18
N THR A 73 -1.54 -17.03 -8.91
CA THR A 73 -2.14 -15.79 -9.40
C THR A 73 -2.59 -14.90 -8.25
N TYR A 74 -2.62 -13.61 -8.50
CA TYR A 74 -3.17 -12.59 -7.64
C TYR A 74 -4.18 -11.75 -8.43
N TRP A 75 -5.45 -11.79 -8.02
CA TRP A 75 -6.55 -11.13 -8.75
C TRP A 75 -7.07 -9.84 -8.11
N GLY A 76 -6.76 -9.58 -6.83
CA GLY A 76 -7.30 -8.42 -6.12
C GLY A 76 -8.82 -8.37 -6.11
N THR A 77 -9.39 -7.17 -5.99
CA THR A 77 -10.83 -6.91 -6.17
C THR A 77 -11.15 -6.32 -7.55
N ALA A 78 -10.20 -5.61 -8.16
CA ALA A 78 -10.40 -4.95 -9.44
C ALA A 78 -9.12 -4.92 -10.31
N GLY A 79 -9.33 -4.83 -11.62
CA GLY A 79 -8.27 -4.63 -12.62
C GLY A 79 -7.76 -3.19 -12.63
N LEU A 80 -6.45 -3.03 -12.80
CA LEU A 80 -5.83 -1.72 -13.06
C LEU A 80 -5.35 -1.66 -14.51
N GLU A 81 -4.06 -1.86 -14.72
CA GLU A 81 -3.43 -1.91 -16.04
C GLU A 81 -3.06 -3.33 -16.42
N GLU A 82 -3.26 -3.66 -17.68
CA GLU A 82 -2.93 -4.97 -18.24
C GLU A 82 -2.24 -4.77 -19.58
N LYS A 83 -1.02 -5.31 -19.73
CA LYS A 83 -0.29 -5.16 -20.99
C LYS A 83 0.74 -6.26 -21.22
N PRO A 84 1.15 -6.46 -22.49
CA PRO A 84 2.27 -7.33 -22.82
C PRO A 84 3.56 -6.81 -22.18
N LEU A 85 4.27 -7.68 -21.45
CA LEU A 85 5.57 -7.41 -20.83
C LEU A 85 6.46 -8.65 -20.96
N THR A 86 7.76 -8.45 -21.03
CA THR A 86 8.71 -9.54 -21.31
C THR A 86 9.30 -10.16 -20.06
N THR A 87 9.31 -9.41 -18.95
CA THR A 87 9.92 -9.85 -17.69
C THR A 87 9.02 -9.62 -16.49
N GLN A 88 9.28 -10.40 -15.44
CA GLN A 88 8.61 -10.27 -14.15
C GLN A 88 8.93 -8.94 -13.48
N GLU A 89 10.17 -8.46 -13.65
CA GLU A 89 10.66 -7.19 -13.13
C GLU A 89 9.89 -6.02 -13.76
N GLU A 90 9.64 -6.05 -15.07
CA GLU A 90 8.79 -5.06 -15.74
C GLU A 90 7.37 -5.06 -15.17
N CYS A 91 6.80 -6.24 -14.86
CA CYS A 91 5.46 -6.33 -14.26
C CYS A 91 5.42 -5.79 -12.83
N SER A 92 6.47 -6.02 -12.04
CA SER A 92 6.61 -5.42 -10.71
C SER A 92 6.81 -3.90 -10.78
N ALA A 93 7.55 -3.40 -11.78
CA ALA A 93 7.73 -1.97 -12.04
C ALA A 93 6.43 -1.32 -12.51
N LEU A 94 5.66 -2.02 -13.35
CA LEU A 94 4.32 -1.58 -13.75
C LEU A 94 3.41 -1.43 -12.53
N CYS A 95 3.38 -2.44 -11.66
CA CYS A 95 2.64 -2.36 -10.41
C CYS A 95 3.16 -1.21 -9.53
N SER A 96 4.48 -1.02 -9.41
CA SER A 96 5.07 0.06 -8.61
C SER A 96 4.73 1.46 -9.15
N SER A 97 4.52 1.58 -10.46
CA SER A 97 4.20 2.85 -11.10
C SER A 97 2.78 3.33 -10.82
N ASN A 98 1.89 2.41 -10.40
CA ASN A 98 0.55 2.74 -9.98
C ASN A 98 0.43 2.55 -8.47
N SER A 99 0.25 3.65 -7.77
CA SER A 99 0.11 3.69 -6.32
C SER A 99 -1.00 2.72 -5.85
N GLN A 100 -2.12 2.62 -6.58
CA GLN A 100 -3.25 1.75 -6.24
C GLN A 100 -2.96 0.26 -6.47
N CYS A 101 -1.84 -0.11 -7.07
CA CYS A 101 -1.51 -1.50 -7.33
C CYS A 101 -1.09 -2.21 -6.04
N THR A 102 -1.91 -3.19 -5.67
CA THR A 102 -1.70 -3.96 -4.45
C THR A 102 -1.09 -5.34 -4.73
N GLY A 103 -1.04 -5.73 -6.00
CA GLY A 103 -0.35 -6.91 -6.52
C GLY A 103 -0.59 -7.08 -8.02
N ALA A 104 0.11 -8.03 -8.62
CA ALA A 104 0.00 -8.36 -10.03
C ALA A 104 0.18 -9.87 -10.27
N THR A 105 -0.19 -10.32 -11.46
CA THR A 105 0.16 -11.64 -11.98
C THR A 105 0.97 -11.45 -13.25
N PHE A 106 2.10 -12.15 -13.37
CA PHE A 106 2.88 -12.21 -14.60
C PHE A 106 2.90 -13.64 -15.13
N ASN A 107 2.76 -13.80 -16.44
CA ASN A 107 2.93 -15.10 -17.10
C ASN A 107 4.00 -14.96 -18.21
N PRO A 108 5.16 -15.64 -18.09
CA PRO A 108 6.26 -15.54 -19.05
C PRO A 108 5.94 -16.18 -20.40
N ASP A 109 5.10 -17.21 -20.45
CA ASP A 109 4.71 -17.88 -21.69
C ASP A 109 3.82 -16.97 -22.54
N LYS A 110 2.88 -16.26 -21.89
CA LYS A 110 1.99 -15.28 -22.51
C LYS A 110 2.66 -13.92 -22.71
N ARG A 111 3.77 -13.67 -22.01
CA ARG A 111 4.44 -12.36 -21.94
C ARG A 111 3.46 -11.26 -21.59
N TYR A 112 2.69 -11.48 -20.53
CA TYR A 112 1.58 -10.61 -20.16
C TYR A 112 1.51 -10.41 -18.66
N CYS A 113 1.15 -9.19 -18.26
CA CYS A 113 1.04 -8.76 -16.88
C CYS A 113 -0.36 -8.25 -16.59
N TRP A 114 -0.95 -8.70 -15.49
CA TRP A 114 -2.23 -8.25 -14.96
C TRP A 114 -2.03 -7.56 -13.62
N THR A 115 -2.07 -6.23 -13.59
CA THR A 115 -1.99 -5.49 -12.32
C THR A 115 -3.38 -5.32 -11.71
N ARG A 116 -3.44 -5.40 -10.38
CA ARG A 116 -4.69 -5.47 -9.62
C ARG A 116 -4.63 -4.56 -8.40
N THR A 117 -5.81 -4.13 -7.96
CA THR A 117 -5.98 -3.35 -6.73
C THR A 117 -6.86 -4.07 -5.71
N GLY A 118 -6.97 -3.50 -4.51
CA GLY A 118 -7.81 -3.98 -3.43
C GLY A 118 -7.29 -5.22 -2.73
N GLU A 119 -8.12 -5.83 -1.88
CA GLU A 119 -7.82 -7.08 -1.18
C GLU A 119 -8.07 -8.29 -2.08
N GLY A 120 -7.07 -9.15 -2.20
CA GLY A 120 -7.18 -10.38 -2.98
C GLY A 120 -6.35 -11.47 -2.33
N GLU A 121 -6.72 -12.72 -2.56
CA GLU A 121 -5.93 -13.86 -2.15
C GLU A 121 -4.98 -14.27 -3.26
N VAL A 122 -3.87 -14.91 -2.87
CA VAL A 122 -3.01 -15.61 -3.81
C VAL A 122 -3.60 -16.99 -4.02
N THR A 123 -4.05 -17.28 -5.23
CA THR A 123 -4.69 -18.53 -5.61
C THR A 123 -3.78 -19.34 -6.52
N ALA A 124 -4.00 -20.66 -6.60
CA ALA A 124 -3.29 -21.50 -7.55
C ALA A 124 -3.51 -20.99 -8.99
N GLY A 125 -2.44 -20.95 -9.77
CA GLY A 125 -2.43 -20.55 -11.17
C GLY A 125 -2.00 -21.69 -12.09
N GLN A 126 -1.66 -21.34 -13.33
CA GLN A 126 -0.88 -22.19 -14.23
C GLN A 126 0.56 -22.26 -13.73
N ASP A 127 1.31 -23.31 -14.11
CA ASP A 127 2.71 -23.49 -13.67
C ASP A 127 3.61 -22.29 -14.00
N ALA A 128 3.31 -21.60 -15.11
CA ALA A 128 4.02 -20.41 -15.54
C ALA A 128 3.55 -19.11 -14.85
N ASP A 129 2.39 -19.10 -14.20
CA ASP A 129 1.90 -17.89 -13.53
C ASP A 129 2.75 -17.55 -12.31
N VAL A 130 3.08 -16.27 -12.16
CA VAL A 130 3.80 -15.74 -11.01
C VAL A 130 2.97 -14.64 -10.36
N ALA A 131 2.54 -14.88 -9.12
CA ALA A 131 1.91 -13.86 -8.31
C ALA A 131 2.98 -12.92 -7.73
N ILE A 132 2.79 -11.63 -7.95
CA ILE A 132 3.66 -10.55 -7.52
C ILE A 132 2.90 -9.74 -6.46
N ILE A 133 3.32 -9.83 -5.20
CA ILE A 133 2.66 -9.12 -4.10
C ILE A 133 3.68 -8.31 -3.31
N GLN A 134 3.27 -7.16 -2.78
CA GLN A 134 4.14 -6.38 -1.90
C GLN A 134 4.52 -7.22 -0.66
N LYS A 135 5.79 -7.17 -0.26
CA LYS A 135 6.32 -7.99 0.84
C LYS A 135 5.62 -7.69 2.17
N SER A 136 5.41 -6.41 2.48
CA SER A 136 4.63 -5.95 3.65
C SER A 136 3.27 -6.64 3.71
N ARG A 137 2.60 -6.74 2.55
CA ARG A 137 1.30 -7.40 2.43
C ARG A 137 1.38 -8.91 2.59
N SER A 138 2.40 -9.55 2.03
CA SER A 138 2.62 -10.98 2.25
C SER A 138 2.82 -11.31 3.74
N ILE A 139 3.55 -10.47 4.46
CA ILE A 139 3.73 -10.61 5.91
C ILE A 139 2.40 -10.40 6.64
N LEU A 140 1.63 -9.40 6.23
CA LEU A 140 0.33 -9.09 6.83
C LEU A 140 -0.72 -10.21 6.63
N THR A 141 -0.75 -10.84 5.46
CA THR A 141 -1.57 -12.04 5.21
C THR A 141 -1.18 -13.18 6.14
N GLN A 142 0.13 -13.39 6.39
CA GLN A 142 0.60 -14.38 7.35
C GLN A 142 0.18 -14.03 8.79
N LEU A 143 0.25 -12.76 9.19
CA LEU A 143 -0.25 -12.30 10.50
C LEU A 143 -1.74 -12.58 10.66
N LYS A 144 -2.55 -12.29 9.64
CA LYS A 144 -4.00 -12.57 9.65
C LYS A 144 -4.27 -14.07 9.83
N PHE A 145 -3.55 -14.91 9.09
CA PHE A 145 -3.66 -16.37 9.21
C PHE A 145 -3.30 -16.86 10.63
N LEU A 146 -2.15 -16.42 11.16
CA LEU A 146 -1.69 -16.79 12.50
C LEU A 146 -2.67 -16.32 13.58
N ASN A 147 -3.20 -15.11 13.46
CA ASN A 147 -4.20 -14.60 14.39
C ASN A 147 -5.50 -15.42 14.35
N THR A 148 -6.02 -15.76 13.17
CA THR A 148 -7.17 -16.67 13.04
C THR A 148 -6.89 -18.02 13.69
N LYS A 149 -5.70 -18.58 13.48
CA LYS A 149 -5.29 -19.84 14.12
C LYS A 149 -5.27 -19.73 15.64
N LEU A 150 -4.74 -18.63 16.19
CA LEU A 150 -4.74 -18.38 17.64
C LEU A 150 -6.16 -18.27 18.21
N VAL A 151 -7.08 -17.62 17.50
CA VAL A 151 -8.49 -17.53 17.91
C VAL A 151 -9.15 -18.91 17.93
N ASN A 152 -8.91 -19.74 16.90
CA ASN A 152 -9.44 -21.09 16.83
C ASN A 152 -8.89 -21.98 17.96
N LEU A 153 -7.56 -22.00 18.14
CA LEU A 153 -6.91 -22.73 19.24
C LEU A 153 -7.45 -22.31 20.60
N ASN A 154 -7.67 -21.01 20.81
CA ASN A 154 -8.26 -20.52 22.06
C ASN A 154 -9.70 -21.03 22.27
N SER A 155 -10.49 -21.14 21.20
CA SER A 155 -11.85 -21.72 21.26
C SER A 155 -11.82 -23.21 21.59
N GLU A 156 -10.89 -23.96 21.00
CA GLU A 156 -10.69 -25.39 21.28
C GLU A 156 -10.21 -25.64 22.71
N ILE A 157 -9.27 -24.83 23.21
CA ILE A 157 -8.80 -24.89 24.60
C ILE A 157 -9.97 -24.62 25.56
N LYS A 158 -10.80 -23.62 25.30
CA LYS A 158 -11.99 -23.34 26.13
C LYS A 158 -12.97 -24.51 26.12
N THR A 159 -13.15 -25.17 24.98
CA THR A 159 -14.03 -26.33 24.85
C THR A 159 -13.49 -27.51 25.67
N ALA A 160 -12.20 -27.83 25.55
CA ALA A 160 -11.55 -28.87 26.34
C ALA A 160 -11.59 -28.58 27.85
N LEU A 161 -11.42 -27.32 28.27
CA LEU A 161 -11.56 -26.92 29.67
C LEU A 161 -12.98 -27.10 30.21
N ASN A 162 -14.00 -26.82 29.40
CA ASN A 162 -15.40 -27.03 29.80
C ASN A 162 -15.74 -28.53 29.88
N GLU A 163 -15.18 -29.37 29.01
CA GLU A 163 -15.31 -30.84 29.09
C GLU A 163 -14.72 -31.43 30.37
N LEU A 164 -13.69 -30.77 30.94
CA LEU A 164 -13.05 -31.13 32.20
C LEU A 164 -13.77 -30.61 33.46
N GLN A 165 -14.88 -29.87 33.34
CA GLN A 165 -15.69 -29.44 34.50
C GLN A 165 -16.47 -30.63 35.09
N THR A 166 -15.76 -31.52 35.78
CA THR A 166 -16.35 -32.43 36.78
C THR A 166 -16.36 -31.75 38.16
N PRO A 167 -17.28 -32.09 39.09
CA PRO A 167 -17.49 -31.38 40.37
C PRO A 167 -16.35 -31.46 41.42
N ALA A 168 -15.16 -31.93 41.05
CA ALA A 168 -14.05 -32.06 42.00
C ALA A 168 -13.44 -30.67 42.30
N LEU A 169 -13.64 -30.22 43.55
CA LEU A 169 -13.55 -28.84 44.01
C LEU A 169 -12.14 -28.21 43.97
N GLU A 170 -11.08 -29.01 43.94
CA GLU A 170 -9.70 -28.52 44.10
C GLU A 170 -8.97 -28.18 42.78
N GLU A 171 -9.28 -28.85 41.66
CA GLU A 171 -8.74 -28.45 40.34
C GLU A 171 -9.50 -27.28 39.68
N MET A 172 -10.62 -26.86 40.29
CA MET A 172 -11.55 -25.92 39.68
C MET A 172 -11.04 -24.46 39.72
N ASN A 173 -10.24 -24.09 40.73
CA ASN A 173 -9.73 -22.72 40.90
C ASN A 173 -8.64 -22.38 39.87
N ALA A 174 -7.64 -23.23 39.70
CA ALA A 174 -6.59 -23.03 38.68
C ALA A 174 -7.16 -23.04 37.25
N LYS A 175 -8.18 -23.88 36.99
CA LYS A 175 -8.90 -23.90 35.69
C LYS A 175 -9.69 -22.61 35.45
N ASN A 176 -10.35 -22.07 36.47
CA ASN A 176 -11.09 -20.80 36.37
C ASN A 176 -10.17 -19.60 36.09
N GLU A 177 -9.00 -19.54 36.74
CA GLU A 177 -7.99 -18.51 36.46
C GLU A 177 -7.49 -18.60 35.02
N LYS A 178 -7.16 -19.81 34.54
CA LYS A 178 -6.70 -20.04 33.17
C LYS A 178 -7.77 -19.67 32.13
N LYS A 179 -9.03 -20.05 32.38
CA LYS A 179 -10.19 -19.66 31.55
C LYS A 179 -10.34 -18.14 31.48
N THR A 180 -10.14 -17.44 32.59
CA THR A 180 -10.19 -15.97 32.66
C THR A 180 -9.04 -15.33 31.87
N TYR A 181 -7.83 -15.85 32.02
CA TYR A 181 -6.66 -15.42 31.25
C TYR A 181 -6.88 -15.60 29.73
N LEU A 182 -7.36 -16.77 29.30
CA LEU A 182 -7.65 -17.07 27.90
C LEU A 182 -8.74 -16.17 27.31
N ASN A 183 -9.76 -15.81 28.10
CA ASN A 183 -10.77 -14.84 27.71
C ASN A 183 -10.16 -13.44 27.50
N LYS A 184 -9.30 -12.99 28.42
CA LYS A 184 -8.58 -11.72 28.30
C LYS A 184 -7.71 -11.70 27.04
N LEU A 185 -6.97 -12.78 26.79
CA LEU A 185 -6.10 -12.93 25.62
C LEU A 185 -6.90 -12.95 24.31
N SER A 186 -8.04 -13.64 24.28
CA SER A 186 -8.99 -13.60 23.15
C SER A 186 -9.39 -12.18 22.80
N SER A 187 -9.78 -11.40 23.80
CA SER A 187 -10.22 -10.01 23.59
C SER A 187 -9.09 -9.12 23.09
N LYS A 188 -7.84 -9.39 23.49
CA LYS A 188 -6.65 -8.69 23.00
C LYS A 188 -6.39 -9.02 21.53
N LEU A 189 -6.44 -10.29 21.15
CA LEU A 189 -6.24 -10.74 19.77
C LEU A 189 -7.29 -10.16 18.81
N GLU A 190 -8.56 -10.09 19.24
CA GLU A 190 -9.61 -9.46 18.44
C GLU A 190 -9.38 -7.94 18.26
N LYS A 191 -8.89 -7.25 19.30
CA LYS A 191 -8.50 -5.83 19.19
C LYS A 191 -7.32 -5.63 18.26
N GLU A 192 -6.28 -6.46 18.36
CA GLU A 192 -5.12 -6.41 17.47
C GLU A 192 -5.52 -6.70 16.01
N ARG A 193 -6.43 -7.66 15.79
CA ARG A 193 -7.01 -7.95 14.47
C ARG A 193 -7.73 -6.74 13.88
N ALA A 194 -8.55 -6.07 14.68
CA ALA A 194 -9.25 -4.86 14.26
C ALA A 194 -8.26 -3.74 13.91
N GLN A 195 -7.19 -3.58 14.70
CA GLN A 195 -6.13 -2.61 14.40
C GLN A 195 -5.35 -2.96 13.13
N LEU A 196 -5.01 -4.24 12.90
CA LEU A 196 -4.37 -4.68 11.66
C LEU A 196 -5.25 -4.39 10.44
N THR A 197 -6.55 -4.67 10.54
CA THR A 197 -7.53 -4.36 9.48
C THR A 197 -7.63 -2.86 9.24
N LYS A 198 -7.61 -2.05 10.30
CA LYS A 198 -7.61 -0.60 10.18
C LYS A 198 -6.35 -0.09 9.47
N MET A 199 -5.17 -0.59 9.85
CA MET A 199 -3.91 -0.22 9.18
C MET A 199 -3.93 -0.63 7.70
N MET A 200 -4.51 -1.79 7.34
CA MET A 200 -4.69 -2.19 5.93
C MET A 200 -5.51 -1.16 5.15
N ASN A 201 -6.62 -0.72 5.73
CA ASN A 201 -7.50 0.26 5.10
C ASN A 201 -6.84 1.64 5.00
N GLU A 202 -6.10 2.07 6.04
CA GLU A 202 -5.35 3.32 6.01
C GLU A 202 -4.24 3.29 4.96
N TYR A 203 -3.53 2.18 4.77
CA TYR A 203 -2.56 2.07 3.67
C TYR A 203 -3.24 2.14 2.30
N ALA A 204 -4.42 1.53 2.14
CA ALA A 204 -5.18 1.62 0.89
C ALA A 204 -5.62 3.06 0.59
N THR A 205 -6.05 3.83 1.60
CA THR A 205 -6.55 5.20 1.43
C THR A 205 -5.46 6.28 1.43
N VAL A 206 -4.39 6.13 2.21
CA VAL A 206 -3.24 7.06 2.19
C VAL A 206 -2.63 7.11 0.80
N ASN A 207 -2.56 5.96 0.14
CA ASN A 207 -2.10 5.87 -1.22
C ASN A 207 -3.01 6.65 -2.21
N GLU A 208 -4.33 6.61 -2.00
CA GLU A 208 -5.30 7.40 -2.78
C GLU A 208 -5.15 8.90 -2.51
N SER A 209 -4.87 9.31 -1.27
CA SER A 209 -4.66 10.72 -0.89
C SER A 209 -3.33 11.32 -1.40
N TYR A 210 -2.33 10.49 -1.68
CA TYR A 210 -1.04 10.93 -2.25
C TYR A 210 -1.18 11.40 -3.71
N GLU A 211 -2.06 10.76 -4.49
CA GLU A 211 -2.42 11.20 -5.84
C GLU A 211 -3.11 12.58 -5.81
N GLU A 212 -4.07 12.76 -4.90
CA GLU A 212 -4.80 14.03 -4.75
C GLU A 212 -3.89 15.18 -4.28
N THR A 213 -2.97 14.92 -3.34
CA THR A 213 -2.06 15.95 -2.84
C THR A 213 -1.00 16.36 -3.87
N ASN A 214 -0.53 15.44 -4.72
CA ASN A 214 0.35 15.80 -5.84
C ASN A 214 -0.39 16.63 -6.90
N LEU A 215 -1.66 16.31 -7.19
CA LEU A 215 -2.51 17.09 -8.08
C LEU A 215 -2.73 18.52 -7.54
N LEU A 216 -3.05 18.64 -6.25
CA LEU A 216 -3.26 19.93 -5.56
C LEU A 216 -1.97 20.75 -5.45
N ALA A 217 -0.84 20.12 -5.17
CA ALA A 217 0.47 20.79 -5.13
C ALA A 217 0.85 21.33 -6.51
N THR A 218 0.61 20.56 -7.57
CA THR A 218 0.85 20.98 -8.95
C THR A 218 -0.05 22.16 -9.34
N GLN A 219 -1.33 22.12 -8.97
CA GLN A 219 -2.30 23.19 -9.26
C GLN A 219 -1.97 24.51 -8.55
N LYS A 220 -1.57 24.46 -7.26
CA LYS A 220 -1.13 25.66 -6.53
C LYS A 220 0.16 26.25 -7.10
N ASN A 221 1.09 25.41 -7.55
CA ASN A 221 2.35 25.86 -8.15
C ASN A 221 2.09 26.61 -9.47
N VAL A 222 1.11 26.18 -10.28
CA VAL A 222 0.67 26.90 -11.48
C VAL A 222 0.07 28.27 -11.15
N GLN A 223 -0.74 28.35 -10.08
CA GLN A 223 -1.35 29.62 -9.65
C GLN A 223 -0.30 30.66 -9.23
N PHE A 224 0.71 30.28 -8.45
CA PHE A 224 1.80 31.20 -8.07
C PHE A 224 2.62 31.67 -9.27
N ARG A 225 2.85 30.79 -10.26
CA ARG A 225 3.56 31.13 -11.50
C ARG A 225 2.81 32.18 -12.32
N TYR A 226 1.47 32.08 -12.41
CA TYR A 226 0.64 33.08 -13.08
C TYR A 226 0.76 34.47 -12.42
N TRP A 227 0.69 34.53 -11.09
CA TRP A 227 0.82 35.78 -10.34
C TRP A 227 2.20 36.42 -10.48
N LEU A 228 3.27 35.63 -10.51
CA LEU A 228 4.64 36.13 -10.74
C LEU A 228 4.78 36.78 -12.13
N LEU A 229 4.17 36.18 -13.16
CA LEU A 229 4.18 36.70 -14.52
C LEU A 229 3.44 38.05 -14.59
N LEU A 230 2.25 38.11 -14.00
CA LEU A 230 1.45 39.33 -13.95
C LEU A 230 2.19 40.46 -13.20
N ALA A 231 2.82 40.15 -12.07
CA ALA A 231 3.65 41.11 -11.33
C ALA A 231 4.84 41.61 -12.17
N SER A 232 5.50 40.72 -12.91
CA SER A 232 6.64 41.07 -13.78
C SER A 232 6.23 42.00 -14.92
N ILE A 233 5.05 41.76 -15.54
CA ILE A 233 4.50 42.65 -16.59
C ILE A 233 4.23 44.05 -16.03
N VAL A 234 3.56 44.12 -14.88
CA VAL A 234 3.25 45.41 -14.24
C VAL A 234 4.54 46.16 -13.92
N PHE A 235 5.56 45.47 -13.39
CA PHE A 235 6.86 46.05 -13.08
C PHE A 235 7.59 46.63 -14.30
N LEU A 236 7.54 45.94 -15.44
CA LEU A 236 8.15 46.44 -16.68
C LEU A 236 7.43 47.67 -17.24
N ILE A 237 6.10 47.70 -17.13
CA ILE A 237 5.29 48.85 -17.56
C ILE A 237 5.58 50.07 -16.66
N THR A 238 5.70 49.88 -15.34
CA THR A 238 5.99 50.96 -14.40
C THR A 238 7.40 51.52 -14.58
N LEU A 239 8.42 50.65 -14.71
CA LEU A 239 9.80 51.07 -15.00
C LEU A 239 9.88 51.91 -16.27
N LYS A 240 9.17 51.49 -17.34
CA LYS A 240 9.23 52.22 -18.60
C LYS A 240 8.55 53.58 -18.54
N LYS A 241 7.42 53.70 -17.85
CA LYS A 241 6.75 54.99 -17.61
C LYS A 241 7.64 55.94 -16.80
N MET A 242 8.46 55.41 -15.88
CA MET A 242 9.38 56.20 -15.07
C MET A 242 10.60 56.71 -15.87
N VAL A 243 11.12 55.92 -16.81
CA VAL A 243 12.32 56.28 -17.59
C VAL A 243 12.01 57.17 -18.80
N ASN A 244 10.85 57.02 -19.46
CA ASN A 244 10.49 57.84 -20.62
C ASN A 244 8.96 58.04 -20.72
N PRO A 245 8.42 59.19 -20.28
CA PRO A 245 6.97 59.44 -20.24
C PRO A 245 6.34 59.76 -21.61
N LYS A 246 7.13 59.87 -22.69
CA LYS A 246 6.60 60.10 -24.04
C LYS A 246 5.87 58.85 -24.56
N SER A 247 4.84 59.06 -25.39
CA SER A 247 3.91 58.02 -25.86
C SER A 247 4.62 56.78 -26.39
N ALA A 248 4.01 55.61 -26.16
CA ALA A 248 4.62 54.33 -26.51
C ALA A 248 4.79 54.19 -28.03
N SER A 249 6.03 54.25 -28.51
CA SER A 249 6.38 53.88 -29.89
C SER A 249 6.01 52.42 -30.18
N LEU A 250 5.56 52.14 -31.41
CA LEU A 250 5.20 50.79 -31.89
C LEU A 250 6.33 49.76 -31.65
N ASN A 251 7.59 50.18 -31.78
CA ASN A 251 8.75 49.31 -31.51
C ASN A 251 8.75 48.80 -30.07
N PHE A 252 8.36 49.63 -29.11
CA PHE A 252 8.30 49.21 -27.72
C PHE A 252 7.19 48.19 -27.48
N ILE A 253 6.01 48.40 -28.07
CA ILE A 253 4.89 47.47 -27.93
C ILE A 253 5.29 46.10 -28.49
N PHE A 254 5.96 46.08 -29.65
CA PHE A 254 6.49 44.86 -30.25
C PHE A 254 7.49 44.13 -29.32
N TRP A 255 8.50 44.83 -28.80
CA TRP A 255 9.50 44.22 -27.91
C TRP A 255 8.91 43.77 -26.56
N LEU A 256 7.91 44.49 -26.03
CA LEU A 256 7.20 44.09 -24.80
C LEU A 256 6.38 42.82 -25.03
N LEU A 257 5.68 42.71 -26.16
CA LEU A 257 4.91 41.52 -26.53
C LEU A 257 5.85 40.32 -26.74
N LEU A 258 7.00 40.54 -27.39
CA LEU A 258 8.05 39.53 -27.55
C LEU A 258 8.62 39.06 -26.20
N PHE A 259 8.83 39.98 -25.24
CA PHE A 259 9.31 39.62 -23.90
C PHE A 259 8.28 38.84 -23.09
N ILE A 260 7.00 39.21 -23.18
CA ILE A 260 5.89 38.46 -22.56
C ILE A 260 5.82 37.04 -23.14
N LEU A 261 5.94 36.92 -24.47
CA LEU A 261 6.01 35.63 -25.15
C LEU A 261 7.20 34.79 -24.65
N LEU A 262 8.36 35.41 -24.46
CA LEU A 262 9.58 34.74 -23.97
C LEU A 262 9.42 34.29 -22.51
N LEU A 263 8.79 35.10 -21.66
CA LEU A 263 8.43 34.67 -20.30
C LEU A 263 7.48 33.47 -20.34
N ILE A 264 6.43 33.51 -21.16
CA ILE A 264 5.49 32.38 -21.31
C ILE A 264 6.22 31.11 -21.76
N PHE A 265 7.12 31.21 -22.75
CA PHE A 265 7.90 30.06 -23.23
C PHE A 265 8.97 29.58 -22.24
N SER A 266 9.49 30.44 -21.37
CA SER A 266 10.42 29.99 -20.33
C SER A 266 9.79 28.96 -19.38
N TYR A 267 8.46 28.94 -19.26
CA TYR A 267 7.75 27.94 -18.46
C TYR A 267 7.61 26.57 -19.14
N THR A 268 7.84 26.46 -20.45
CA THR A 268 7.87 25.16 -21.13
C THR A 268 9.25 24.50 -21.07
N LEU A 269 10.28 25.19 -20.56
CA LEU A 269 11.65 24.67 -20.42
C LEU A 269 11.80 23.46 -19.51
N THR A 270 10.75 23.01 -18.83
CA THR A 270 10.78 21.74 -18.09
C THR A 270 10.62 20.52 -19.00
N THR A 271 10.28 20.73 -20.28
CA THR A 271 10.16 19.66 -21.28
C THR A 271 11.21 19.81 -22.38
N PRO A 272 11.70 18.70 -22.96
CA PRO A 272 12.66 18.72 -24.08
C PRO A 272 12.20 19.59 -25.26
N GLN A 273 10.90 19.57 -25.55
CA GLN A 273 10.30 20.37 -26.62
C GLN A 273 10.35 21.88 -26.31
N GLY A 274 10.28 22.28 -25.04
CA GLY A 274 10.38 23.67 -24.62
C GLY A 274 11.76 24.27 -24.88
N TYR A 275 12.83 23.51 -24.67
CA TYR A 275 14.19 23.96 -25.01
C TYR A 275 14.36 24.25 -26.50
N LEU A 276 13.75 23.43 -27.36
CA LEU A 276 13.81 23.56 -28.80
C LEU A 276 13.08 24.83 -29.28
N MET A 277 11.90 25.09 -28.72
CA MET A 277 11.14 26.33 -28.96
C MET A 277 11.89 27.57 -28.45
N TRP A 278 12.54 27.48 -27.29
CA TRP A 278 13.32 28.58 -26.74
C TRP A 278 14.53 28.94 -27.62
N LEU A 279 15.21 27.93 -28.17
CA LEU A 279 16.31 28.12 -29.12
C LEU A 279 15.85 28.85 -30.38
N PHE A 280 14.67 28.55 -30.91
CA PHE A 280 14.09 29.29 -32.05
C PHE A 280 13.82 30.76 -31.73
N VAL A 281 13.29 31.07 -30.54
CA VAL A 281 13.02 32.47 -30.13
C VAL A 281 14.33 33.25 -30.01
N VAL A 282 15.37 32.67 -29.41
CA VAL A 282 16.70 33.29 -29.33
C VAL A 282 17.31 33.48 -30.72
N LEU A 283 17.16 32.50 -31.61
CA LEU A 283 17.66 32.57 -32.98
C LEU A 283 16.97 33.70 -33.76
N ILE A 284 15.65 33.87 -33.62
CA ILE A 284 14.91 35.00 -34.22
C ILE A 284 15.42 36.33 -33.67
N MET A 285 15.67 36.46 -32.35
CA MET A 285 16.24 37.68 -31.78
C MET A 285 17.61 38.03 -32.37
N VAL A 286 18.49 37.03 -32.55
CA VAL A 286 19.81 37.20 -33.17
C VAL A 286 19.66 37.65 -34.62
N LEU A 287 18.77 37.01 -35.40
CA LEU A 287 18.52 37.36 -36.80
C LEU A 287 17.96 38.79 -36.97
N VAL A 288 17.10 39.23 -36.07
CA VAL A 288 16.59 40.62 -36.04
C VAL A 288 17.72 41.60 -35.70
N LYS A 289 18.62 41.26 -34.77
CA LYS A 289 19.78 42.11 -34.42
C LYS A 289 20.81 42.22 -35.54
N LEU A 290 20.94 41.18 -36.37
CA LEU A 290 21.81 41.19 -37.54
C LEU A 290 21.18 41.90 -38.75
N ASN A 291 20.00 42.54 -38.60
CA ASN A 291 19.24 43.18 -39.68
C ASN A 291 18.87 42.24 -40.86
N ILE A 292 18.92 40.93 -40.65
CA ILE A 292 18.52 39.95 -41.67
C ILE A 292 16.99 39.92 -41.77
N ILE A 293 16.31 40.05 -40.64
CA ILE A 293 14.85 40.20 -40.55
C ILE A 293 14.55 41.67 -40.21
N PRO A 294 13.73 42.37 -41.01
CA PRO A 294 13.43 43.78 -40.78
C PRO A 294 12.69 43.97 -39.44
N SER A 295 13.18 44.90 -38.62
CA SER A 295 12.48 45.29 -37.39
C SER A 295 11.23 46.08 -37.76
N PRO A 296 10.04 45.75 -37.21
CA PRO A 296 8.82 46.50 -37.49
C PRO A 296 8.97 47.92 -36.96
N GLY A 297 9.01 48.90 -37.87
CA GLY A 297 9.08 50.33 -37.55
C GLY A 297 10.19 51.13 -38.23
N VAL A 298 11.08 50.49 -39.00
CA VAL A 298 12.03 51.21 -39.86
C VAL A 298 11.39 51.40 -41.23
N SER A 299 10.70 52.53 -41.44
CA SER A 299 10.38 52.96 -42.80
C SER A 299 11.71 53.26 -43.50
N SER A 300 11.92 52.63 -44.65
CA SER A 300 13.05 52.89 -45.54
C SER A 300 13.03 54.36 -45.95
N LYS A 301 13.80 55.21 -45.26
CA LYS A 301 14.30 56.43 -45.87
C LYS A 301 15.47 56.05 -46.76
N THR A 302 15.13 55.63 -47.97
CA THR A 302 16.05 55.48 -49.08
C THR A 302 16.30 56.88 -49.64
N SER A 303 17.57 57.30 -49.58
CA SER A 303 18.28 58.18 -50.54
C SER A 303 17.57 59.42 -51.10
N GLU A 304 18.02 60.59 -50.65
CA GLU A 304 18.62 61.62 -51.51
C GLU A 304 19.94 62.07 -50.86
#